data_AF-A0A3D4US23-F1
#
_entry.id   AF-A0A3D4US23-F1
#
_cell.length_a   1.000
_cell.length_b   1.000
_cell.length_c   1.000
_cell.angle_alpha   90.00
_cell.angle_beta   90.00
_cell.angle_gamma   90.00
#
_symmetry.space_group_name_H-M   'P 1'
#
loop_
_entity.id
_entity.type
_entity.pdbx_description
1 polymer ?
#
loop_
_entity_poly.entity_id
_entity_poly.type
_entity_poly.pdbx_seq_one_letter_code
_entity_poly.pdbx_strand_id
1 'polypeptide(L)' 'MLSIIVPVFNEEEFIEDCINSLERAIKGRNAELIFIDGGSTDKTTQICRELGKQVYDSP' A
#
# COMPACT_ATOMS: atom_id res chain seq x y z
N MET A 1 16.31 10.26 0.09
CA MET A 1 15.11 9.56 -0.37
C MET A 1 14.93 8.34 0.51
N LEU A 2 13.73 8.14 1.07
CA LEU A 2 13.39 7.00 1.93
C LEU A 2 12.35 6.12 1.23
N SER A 3 12.64 4.84 1.06
CA SER A 3 11.69 3.89 0.48
C SER A 3 11.05 3.07 1.60
N ILE A 4 9.72 3.03 1.64
CA ILE A 4 8.95 2.28 2.63
C ILE A 4 8.24 1.15 1.90
N ILE A 5 8.62 -0.09 2.24
CA ILE A 5 8.00 -1.29 1.69
C ILE A 5 6.85 -1.69 2.61
N VAL A 6 5.68 -1.89 2.04
CA VAL A 6 4.43 -2.24 2.74
C VAL A 6 3.95 -3.59 2.21
N PRO A 7 4.30 -4.71 2.87
CA PRO A 7 3.70 -5.99 2.55
C PRO A 7 2.22 -5.99 2.92
N VAL A 8 1.37 -6.52 2.04
CA VAL A 8 -0.09 -6.60 2.24
C VAL A 8 -0.59 -8.00 1.92
N PHE A 9 -1.56 -8.48 2.69
CA PHE A 9 -2.20 -9.78 2.47
C PHE A 9 -3.56 -9.83 3.15
N ASN A 10 -4.63 -9.84 2.38
CA ASN A 10 -6.02 -9.86 2.86
C ASN A 10 -6.37 -8.77 3.90
N GLU A 11 -6.07 -7.51 3.55
CA GLU A 11 -6.26 -6.30 4.37
C GLU A 11 -7.42 -5.41 3.87
N GLU A 12 -8.42 -5.93 3.14
CA GLU A 12 -9.47 -5.11 2.51
C GLU A 12 -10.22 -4.18 3.49
N GLU A 13 -10.32 -4.57 4.76
CA GLU A 13 -10.98 -3.78 5.81
C GLU A 13 -10.18 -2.55 6.26
N PHE A 14 -8.84 -2.59 6.14
CA PHE A 14 -7.95 -1.58 6.76
C PHE A 14 -6.97 -0.91 5.81
N ILE A 15 -6.81 -1.44 4.59
CA ILE A 15 -5.78 -0.99 3.67
C ILE A 15 -5.93 0.49 3.28
N GLU A 16 -7.17 0.99 3.14
CA GLU A 16 -7.44 2.39 2.85
C GLU A 16 -6.96 3.31 3.99
N ASP A 17 -7.30 2.99 5.24
CA ASP A 17 -6.89 3.77 6.41
C ASP A 17 -5.37 3.73 6.63
N CYS A 18 -4.74 2.59 6.34
CA CYS A 18 -3.29 2.42 6.37
C CYS A 18 -2.61 3.36 5.35
N ILE A 19 -3.06 3.32 4.09
CA ILE A 19 -2.55 4.19 3.02
C ILE A 19 -2.69 5.66 3.40
N ASN A 20 -3.89 6.08 3.83
CA ASN A 20 -4.17 7.45 4.24
C ASN A 20 -3.25 7.91 5.39
N SER A 21 -2.95 7.02 6.33
CA SER A 21 -2.06 7.30 7.46
C SER A 21 -0.59 7.42 7.03
N LEU A 22 -0.12 6.53 6.15
CA LEU A 22 1.23 6.57 5.61
C LEU A 22 1.46 7.84 4.79
N GLU A 23 0.52 8.22 3.92
CA GLU A 23 0.60 9.45 3.14
C GLU A 23 0.68 10.70 4.01
N ARG A 24 -0.15 10.78 5.06
CA ARG A 24 -0.07 11.87 6.04
C ARG A 24 1.30 11.89 6.74
N ALA A 25 1.83 10.72 7.11
CA ALA A 25 3.11 10.61 7.78
C ALA A 25 4.28 11.06 6.88
N ILE A 26 4.24 10.77 5.58
CA ILE A 26 5.33 11.13 4.66
C ILE A 26 5.15 12.48 3.97
N LYS A 27 4.03 13.18 4.18
CA LYS A 27 3.73 14.46 3.55
C LYS A 27 4.87 15.47 3.72
N GLY A 28 5.38 16.00 2.60
CA GLY A 28 6.48 16.97 2.59
C GLY A 28 7.88 16.36 2.80
N ARG A 29 7.99 15.03 2.85
CA ARG A 29 9.27 14.30 2.91
C ARG A 29 9.60 13.71 1.54
N ASN A 30 10.88 13.58 1.25
CA ASN A 30 11.37 12.84 0.08
C ASN A 30 11.31 11.33 0.38
N ALA A 31 10.12 10.74 0.28
CA ALA A 31 9.86 9.33 0.53
C ALA A 31 8.86 8.73 -0.48
N GLU A 32 8.94 7.42 -0.68
CA GLU A 32 8.04 6.63 -1.54
C GLU A 32 7.43 5.45 -0.76
N LEU A 33 6.23 5.03 -1.19
CA LEU A 33 5.54 3.84 -0.68
C LEU A 33 5.49 2.78 -1.77
N ILE A 34 5.95 1.57 -1.46
CA ILE A 34 5.96 0.43 -2.38
C ILE A 34 5.14 -0.69 -1.73
N PHE A 35 4.02 -1.05 -2.35
CA PHE A 35 3.14 -2.10 -1.84
C PHE A 35 3.48 -3.44 -2.49
N ILE A 36 3.65 -4.49 -1.68
CA ILE A 36 3.95 -5.85 -2.14
C ILE A 36 2.85 -6.78 -1.65
N ASP A 37 2.07 -7.34 -2.56
CA ASP A 37 0.99 -8.26 -2.25
C ASP A 37 1.49 -9.70 -2.09
N GLY A 38 1.05 -10.37 -1.02
CA GLY A 38 1.38 -11.76 -0.71
C GLY A 38 0.43 -12.80 -1.32
N GLY A 39 -0.35 -12.44 -2.34
CA GLY A 39 -1.38 -13.31 -2.93
C GLY A 39 -2.75 -13.12 -2.27
N SER A 40 -3.17 -11.88 -2.05
CA SER A 40 -4.49 -11.58 -1.49
C SER A 40 -5.60 -12.15 -2.37
N THR A 41 -6.60 -12.75 -1.72
CA THR A 41 -7.81 -13.30 -2.37
C THR A 41 -9.02 -12.39 -2.20
N ASP A 42 -8.87 -11.30 -1.44
CA ASP A 42 -9.88 -10.29 -1.17
C ASP A 42 -9.68 -9.04 -2.06
N LYS A 43 -10.28 -7.91 -1.70
CA LYS A 43 -10.18 -6.66 -2.47
C LYS A 43 -8.94 -5.80 -2.16
N THR A 44 -7.98 -6.27 -1.37
CA THR A 44 -6.79 -5.49 -0.96
C THR A 44 -6.09 -4.83 -2.15
N THR A 45 -5.73 -5.60 -3.17
CA THR A 45 -5.01 -5.08 -4.33
C THR A 45 -5.88 -4.18 -5.21
N GLN A 46 -7.19 -4.42 -5.25
CA GLN A 46 -8.13 -3.56 -5.95
C GLN A 46 -8.19 -2.18 -5.30
N ILE A 47 -8.38 -2.12 -3.98
CA ILE A 47 -8.48 -0.86 -3.21
C ILE A 47 -7.19 -0.04 -3.36
N CYS A 48 -6.02 -0.67 -3.25
CA CYS A 48 -4.73 -0.01 -3.49
C CYS A 48 -4.66 0.67 -4.87
N ARG A 49 -5.08 -0.03 -5.93
CA ARG A 49 -5.06 0.49 -7.30
C ARG A 49 -6.06 1.64 -7.50
N GLU A 50 -7.25 1.55 -6.89
CA GLU A 50 -8.26 2.62 -6.91
C GLU A 50 -7.75 3.91 -6.23
N LEU A 51 -6.92 3.78 -5.19
CA LEU A 51 -6.23 4.89 -4.52
C LEU A 51 -4.94 5.34 -5.23
N GLY A 52 -4.70 4.84 -6.44
CA GLY A 52 -3.56 5.20 -7.28
C GLY A 52 -2.21 4.65 -6.79
N LYS A 53 -2.21 3.58 -5.99
CA LYS A 53 -0.97 2.94 -5.51
C LYS A 53 -0.51 1.87 -6.48
N GLN A 54 0.80 1.79 -6.67
CA GLN A 54 1.42 0.68 -7.36
C GLN A 54 1.56 -0.50 -6.40
N VAL A 55 1.10 -1.66 -6.83
CA VAL A 55 1.15 -2.92 -6.09
C VAL A 55 1.88 -3.94 -6.95
N TYR A 56 2.86 -4.61 -6.37
CA TYR A 56 3.63 -5.68 -6.99
C TYR A 56 3.23 -7.00 -6.35
N ASP A 57 3.04 -8.05 -7.14
CA ASP A 57 2.79 -9.38 -6.61
C ASP A 57 4.12 -10.01 -6.18
N SER A 58 4.17 -10.59 -4.97
CA SER A 58 5.29 -11.43 -4.55
C SER A 58 5.31 -12.71 -5.39
N PRO A 59 6.48 -13.17 -5.86
CA PRO A 59 6.62 -14.47 -6.53
C PRO A 59 6.29 -15.65 -5.61
#